data_AF-A0AAV1ITA7-F1
#
_entry.id   AF-A0AAV1ITA7-F1
#
_cell.length_a   1.000
_cell.length_b   1.000
_cell.length_c   1.000
_cell.angle_alpha   90.00
_cell.angle_beta   90.00
_cell.angle_gamma   90.00
#
_symmetry.space_group_name_H-M   'P 1'
#
loop_
_entity.id
_entity.type
_entity.pdbx_description
1 polymer ?
#
loop_
_entity_poly.entity_id
_entity_poly.type
_entity_poly.pdbx_seq_one_letter_code
_entity_poly.pdbx_strand_id
1 'polypeptide(L)'
;MLYNHRTDWDSLREYVDEAINLKVKLKTAEDIDQALKHFTNLVQEACWRMTPVLDSSRYNTNLPLYIKDKIIEKRRLRRIGIRDIPRQRP
;
A
#
# COMPACT_ATOMS: atom_id res chain seq x y z
N MET A 1 3.19 2.95 -4.40
CA MET A 1 2.57 2.26 -3.24
C MET A 1 2.05 0.94 -3.77
N LEU A 2 2.38 -0.19 -3.13
CA LEU A 2 1.94 -1.52 -3.62
C LEU A 2 0.48 -1.78 -3.25
N TYR A 3 0.08 -1.46 -2.02
CA TYR A 3 -1.29 -1.57 -1.54
C TYR A 3 -1.64 -0.36 -0.64
N ASN A 4 -2.93 -0.15 -0.37
CA ASN A 4 -3.41 0.82 0.60
C ASN A 4 -4.69 0.32 1.31
N HIS A 5 -5.22 1.09 2.26
CA HIS A 5 -6.41 0.70 3.03
C HIS A 5 -7.71 0.57 2.21
N ARG A 6 -7.68 1.01 0.94
CA ARG A 6 -8.77 0.91 -0.02
C ARG A 6 -8.52 -0.16 -1.08
N THR A 7 -7.46 -0.95 -0.93
CA THR A 7 -7.25 -2.12 -1.77
C THR A 7 -8.41 -3.07 -1.53
N ASP A 8 -9.07 -3.48 -2.62
CA ASP A 8 -10.07 -4.52 -2.57
C ASP A 8 -9.36 -5.88 -2.46
N TRP A 9 -9.35 -6.44 -1.26
CA TRP A 9 -8.67 -7.69 -0.97
C TRP A 9 -9.41 -8.92 -1.50
N ASP A 10 -10.74 -8.84 -1.61
CA ASP A 10 -11.56 -9.94 -2.10
C ASP A 10 -11.35 -10.09 -3.61
N SER A 11 -11.46 -8.98 -4.35
CA SER A 11 -11.16 -8.96 -5.80
C SER A 11 -9.70 -9.29 -6.11
N LEU A 12 -8.76 -8.87 -5.25
CA LEU A 12 -7.35 -9.24 -5.39
C LEU A 12 -7.16 -10.75 -5.26
N ARG A 13 -7.83 -11.37 -4.29
CA ARG A 13 -7.72 -12.81 -4.05
C ARG A 13 -8.30 -13.61 -5.22
N GLU A 14 -9.47 -13.23 -5.70
CA GLU A 14 -10.12 -13.87 -6.84
C GLU A 14 -9.23 -13.77 -8.10
N TYR A 15 -8.69 -12.58 -8.39
CA TYR A 15 -7.76 -12.39 -9.50
C TYR A 15 -6.50 -13.25 -9.38
N VAL A 16 -5.93 -13.37 -8.18
CA VAL A 16 -4.75 -14.19 -7.95
C VAL A 16 -5.07 -15.68 -8.15
N ASP A 17 -6.20 -16.15 -7.62
CA ASP A 17 -6.65 -17.54 -7.75
C ASP A 17 -6.95 -17.92 -9.21
N GLU A 18 -7.50 -17.00 -10.01
CA GLU A 18 -7.72 -17.23 -11.44
C GLU A 18 -6.43 -17.20 -12.27
N ALA A 19 -5.52 -16.27 -11.96
CA ALA A 19 -4.32 -16.04 -12.77
C ALA A 19 -3.16 -16.98 -12.41
N ILE A 20 -3.16 -17.60 -11.23
CA ILE A 20 -2.04 -18.43 -10.78
C ILE A 20 -1.99 -19.76 -11.54
N ASN A 21 -0.88 -19.98 -12.24
CA ASN A 21 -0.61 -21.28 -12.86
C ASN A 21 0.14 -22.18 -11.87
N LEU A 22 -0.50 -23.28 -11.46
CA LEU A 22 0.10 -24.28 -10.56
C LEU A 22 0.93 -25.35 -11.30
N LYS A 23 0.88 -25.39 -12.63
CA LYS A 23 1.63 -26.36 -13.46
C LYS A 23 3.06 -25.90 -13.75
N VAL A 24 3.76 -25.40 -12.74
CA VAL A 24 5.16 -24.95 -12.86
C VAL A 24 6.08 -26.07 -12.40
N LYS A 25 7.13 -26.33 -13.19
CA LYS A 25 8.17 -27.28 -12.79
C LYS A 25 8.97 -26.65 -11.65
N LEU A 26 9.35 -27.43 -10.65
CA LEU A 26 10.13 -26.99 -9.48
C LEU A 26 11.32 -27.94 -9.25
N LYS A 27 11.88 -28.47 -10.35
CA LYS A 27 12.86 -29.56 -10.28
C LYS A 27 14.31 -29.07 -10.19
N THR A 28 14.55 -27.83 -10.62
CA THR A 28 15.87 -27.20 -10.63
C THR A 28 15.81 -25.86 -9.88
N ALA A 29 16.97 -25.33 -9.49
CA ALA A 29 17.04 -24.00 -8.87
C ALA A 29 16.47 -22.92 -9.81
N GLU A 30 16.81 -22.99 -11.10
CA GLU A 30 16.29 -22.09 -12.13
C GLU A 30 14.75 -22.13 -12.26
N ASP A 31 14.17 -23.33 -12.20
CA ASP A 31 12.73 -23.56 -12.23
C ASP A 31 12.04 -22.89 -11.03
N ILE A 32 12.65 -22.98 -9.84
CA ILE A 32 12.15 -22.35 -8.61
C ILE A 32 12.22 -20.82 -8.73
N ASP A 33 13.34 -20.28 -9.20
CA ASP A 33 13.49 -18.82 -9.37
C ASP A 33 12.50 -18.27 -10.39
N GLN A 34 12.25 -18.98 -11.49
CA GLN A 34 11.22 -18.59 -12.45
C GLN A 34 9.82 -18.64 -11.85
N ALA A 35 9.48 -19.68 -11.10
CA ALA A 35 8.19 -19.78 -10.42
C ALA A 35 7.99 -18.63 -9.43
N LEU A 36 9.03 -18.30 -8.67
CA LEU A 36 9.00 -17.24 -7.67
C LEU A 36 8.86 -15.86 -8.32
N LYS A 37 9.58 -15.63 -9.42
CA LYS A 37 9.48 -14.40 -10.22
C LYS A 37 8.09 -14.24 -10.84
N HIS A 38 7.52 -15.32 -11.39
CA HIS A 38 6.17 -15.32 -11.95
C HIS A 38 5.14 -14.97 -10.87
N PHE A 39 5.19 -15.64 -9.72
CA PHE A 39 4.29 -15.38 -8.60
C PHE A 39 4.41 -13.94 -8.10
N THR A 40 5.64 -13.43 -7.94
CA THR A 40 5.88 -12.07 -7.46
C THR A 40 5.32 -11.03 -8.43
N ASN A 41 5.54 -11.20 -9.74
CA ASN A 41 5.00 -10.31 -10.76
C ASN A 41 3.46 -10.30 -10.77
N LEU A 42 2.84 -11.48 -10.66
CA LEU A 42 1.39 -11.62 -10.61
C LEU A 42 0.78 -10.90 -9.41
N VAL A 43 1.38 -11.06 -8.23
CA VAL A 43 0.92 -10.37 -7.01
C VAL A 43 1.08 -8.85 -7.15
N GLN A 44 2.20 -8.39 -7.71
CA GLN A 44 2.44 -6.96 -7.95
C GLN A 44 1.41 -6.37 -8.92
N GLU A 45 1.10 -7.08 -9.99
CA GLU A 45 0.09 -6.66 -10.96
C GLU A 45 -1.31 -6.62 -10.33
N ALA A 46 -1.69 -7.66 -9.58
CA ALA A 46 -2.96 -7.70 -8.85
C ALA A 46 -3.08 -6.52 -7.89
N CYS A 47 -2.02 -6.25 -7.14
CA CYS A 47 -1.91 -5.10 -6.26
C CYS A 47 -2.13 -3.77 -7.00
N TRP A 48 -1.49 -3.56 -8.15
CA TRP A 48 -1.67 -2.32 -8.92
C TRP A 48 -3.08 -2.15 -9.50
N ARG A 49 -3.72 -3.24 -9.92
CA ARG A 49 -5.08 -3.19 -10.48
C ARG A 49 -6.12 -2.89 -9.39
N MET A 50 -5.99 -3.51 -8.22
CA MET A 50 -6.99 -3.43 -7.15
C MET A 50 -6.71 -2.32 -6.13
N THR A 51 -5.58 -1.63 -6.23
CA THR A 51 -5.22 -0.52 -5.34
C THR A 51 -5.50 0.82 -6.03
N PRO A 52 -6.56 1.54 -5.65
CA PRO A 52 -6.84 2.84 -6.23
C PRO A 52 -5.73 3.84 -5.90
N VAL A 53 -5.30 4.62 -6.89
CA VAL A 53 -4.33 5.70 -6.69
C VAL A 53 -4.96 6.74 -5.77
N LEU A 54 -4.36 6.95 -4.60
CA LEU A 54 -4.79 8.00 -3.69
C LEU A 54 -4.38 9.34 -4.30
N ASP A 55 -5.36 10.06 -4.84
CA ASP A 55 -5.15 11.41 -5.33
C ASP A 55 -4.64 12.30 -4.18
N SER A 56 -3.39 12.76 -4.31
CA SER A 56 -2.76 13.68 -3.37
C SER A 56 -3.35 15.09 -3.46
N SER A 57 -4.24 15.35 -4.43
CA SER A 57 -4.93 16.63 -4.61
C SER A 57 -5.73 17.10 -3.37
N ARG A 58 -6.07 16.19 -2.45
CA ARG A 58 -6.77 16.54 -1.20
C ARG A 58 -5.99 17.48 -0.27
N TYR A 59 -4.71 17.76 -0.53
CA TYR A 59 -3.92 18.72 0.25
C TYR A 59 -4.06 20.19 -0.24
N ASN A 60 -4.76 20.43 -1.36
CA ASN A 60 -5.04 21.78 -1.89
C ASN A 60 -6.36 22.37 -1.37
N THR A 61 -6.75 22.04 -0.13
CA THR A 61 -7.77 22.84 0.55
C THR A 61 -7.11 24.11 1.07
N ASN A 62 -7.79 25.26 1.00
CA ASN A 62 -7.40 26.55 1.61
C ASN A 62 -7.26 26.43 3.14
N LEU A 63 -6.24 25.69 3.59
CA LEU A 63 -6.01 25.38 4.98
C LEU A 63 -5.02 26.40 5.55
N PRO A 64 -5.39 27.15 6.61
CA PRO A 64 -4.50 28.11 7.25
C PRO A 64 -3.16 27.48 7.67
N LEU A 65 -2.07 28.24 7.53
CA LEU A 65 -0.70 27.78 7.80
C LEU A 65 -0.56 27.13 9.19
N TYR A 66 -1.15 27.73 10.22
CA TYR A 66 -1.08 27.21 11.59
C TYR A 66 -1.66 25.79 11.76
N ILE A 67 -2.68 25.41 10.97
CA ILE A 67 -3.21 24.05 10.99
C ILE A 67 -2.25 23.09 10.26
N LYS A 68 -1.64 23.53 9.16
CA LYS A 68 -0.63 22.74 8.44
C LYS A 68 0.55 22.41 9.35
N ASP A 69 1.03 23.37 10.12
CA ASP A 69 2.14 23.18 11.07
C ASP A 69 1.78 22.15 12.14
N LYS A 70 0.58 22.23 12.72
CA LYS A 70 0.09 21.23 13.69
C LYS A 70 0.00 19.82 13.08
N ILE A 71 -0.43 19.70 11.82
CA ILE A 71 -0.51 18.42 11.13
C ILE A 71 0.90 17.86 10.87
N ILE A 72 1.83 18.70 10.42
CA ILE A 72 3.23 18.32 10.18
C ILE A 72 3.85 17.82 11.49
N GLU A 73 3.68 18.56 12.58
CA GLU A 73 4.23 18.17 13.88
C GLU A 73 3.63 16.85 14.37
N LYS A 74 2.31 16.69 14.27
CA LYS A 74 1.64 15.41 14.60
C LYS A 74 2.13 14.23 13.73
N ARG A 75 2.48 14.47 12.45
CA ARG A 75 3.05 13.44 11.57
C ARG A 75 4.51 13.13 11.96
N ARG A 76 5.30 14.15 12.30
CA ARG A 76 6.67 14.02 12.79
C ARG A 76 6.72 13.17 14.05
N LEU A 77 5.88 13.47 15.04
CA LEU A 77 5.80 12.73 16.30
C LEU A 77 5.41 11.26 16.12
N ARG A 78 4.43 10.98 15.25
CA ARG A 78 4.06 9.60 14.90
C ARG A 78 5.23 8.83 14.27
N ARG A 79 6.04 9.49 13.43
CA ARG A 79 7.23 8.88 12.82
C ARG A 79 8.28 8.50 13.87
N ILE A 80 8.41 9.31 14.92
CA ILE A 80 9.34 9.04 16.03
C ILE A 80 8.69 8.27 17.20
N GLY A 81 7.47 7.75 17.03
CA GLY A 81 6.79 6.89 18.01
C GLY A 81 6.13 7.60 19.20
N ILE A 82 6.12 8.94 19.24
CA ILE A 82 5.50 9.72 20.32
C ILE A 82 3.99 9.82 20.04
N ARG A 83 3.17 9.15 20.86
CA ARG A 83 1.72 9.01 20.63
C ARG A 83 0.87 10.15 21.20
N ASP A 84 1.40 10.93 22.15
CA ASP A 84 0.61 11.91 22.87
C ASP A 84 1.17 13.33 22.75
N ILE A 85 0.45 14.18 22.01
CA ILE A 85 0.48 15.63 22.23
C ILE A 85 -0.79 15.95 23.01
N PRO A 86 -0.70 16.61 24.18
CA PRO A 86 -1.88 17.14 24.87
C PRO A 86 -2.69 17.97 23.88
N ARG A 87 -3.98 17.62 23.68
CA ARG A 87 -4.89 18.47 22.92
C ARG A 87 -5.06 19.77 23.71
N GLN A 88 -4.34 20.82 23.32
CA GLN A 88 -4.74 22.17 23.73
C GLN A 88 -6.03 22.50 22.98
N ARG A 89 -7.16 22.33 23.67
CA ARG A 89 -8.42 22.97 23.32
C ARG A 89 -8.29 24.47 23.70
N PRO A 90 -8.87 25.39 22.90
CA PRO A 90 -9.01 26.78 23.33
C PRO A 90 -9.86 26.87 24.60
#